data_AF-A0A532VBT8-F1
#
_entry.id   AF-A0A532VBT8-F1
#
_cell.length_a   1.000
_cell.length_b   1.000
_cell.length_c   1.000
_cell.angle_alpha   90.00
_cell.angle_beta   90.00
_cell.angle_gamma   90.00
#
_symmetry.space_group_name_H-M   'P 1'
#
loop_
_entity.id
_entity.type
_entity.pdbx_description
1 polymer ?
#
loop_
_entity_poly.entity_id
_entity_poly.type
_entity_poly.pdbx_seq_one_letter_code
_entity_poly.pdbx_strand_id
1 'polypeptide(L)'
;MNTADTSILTENIIHPQQVDTVGSVPIFAFPGVDMPTIEDLPGKKTQELEAEKPVILEDANVLELAQKYYETRKESFLKKYGGKYIAIFNNEVVGSDKDFSKLAQRIYKKYGYQTMYMPFVEAKRKVVKIPSPRIKIL
;
A
#
# COMPACT_ATOMS: atom_id res chain seq x y z
N MET A 1 3.63 -51.29 0.03
CA MET A 1 4.92 -50.74 -0.43
C MET A 1 4.60 -49.75 -1.52
N ASN A 2 4.57 -48.47 -1.16
CA ASN A 2 4.21 -47.34 -2.02
C ASN A 2 5.43 -46.43 -2.08
N THR A 3 6.23 -46.60 -3.13
CA THR A 3 7.35 -45.73 -3.46
C THR A 3 6.78 -44.42 -3.99
N ALA A 4 6.85 -43.36 -3.19
CA ALA A 4 6.59 -42.01 -3.67
C ALA A 4 7.87 -41.51 -4.34
N ASP A 5 7.84 -41.38 -5.66
CA ASP A 5 8.89 -40.71 -6.43
C ASP A 5 8.88 -39.21 -6.08
N THR A 6 9.79 -38.82 -5.19
CA THR A 6 10.20 -37.44 -4.97
C THR A 6 11.04 -36.98 -6.16
N SER A 7 10.43 -36.28 -7.12
CA SER A 7 11.16 -35.41 -8.04
C SER A 7 10.70 -33.97 -7.83
N ILE A 8 11.21 -33.34 -6.76
CA ILE A 8 11.22 -31.88 -6.71
C ILE A 8 12.26 -31.45 -7.73
N LEU A 9 11.74 -30.82 -8.79
CA LEU A 9 12.50 -30.15 -9.83
C LEU A 9 13.59 -29.30 -9.19
N THR A 10 14.82 -29.56 -9.59
CA THR A 10 16.01 -28.79 -9.22
C THR A 10 15.79 -27.37 -9.73
N GLU A 11 15.38 -26.47 -8.84
CA GLU A 11 15.36 -25.05 -9.15
C GLU A 11 16.81 -24.60 -9.34
N ASN A 12 17.15 -24.06 -10.51
CA ASN A 12 18.41 -23.38 -10.74
C ASN A 12 18.48 -22.16 -9.82
N ILE A 13 19.06 -22.32 -8.64
CA ILE A 13 19.31 -21.22 -7.71
C ILE A 13 20.37 -20.32 -8.34
N ILE A 14 19.98 -19.13 -8.78
CA ILE A 14 20.90 -18.12 -9.32
C ILE A 14 21.60 -17.45 -8.14
N HIS A 15 22.90 -17.68 -8.00
CA HIS A 15 23.70 -17.04 -6.97
C HIS A 15 24.13 -15.64 -7.41
N PRO A 16 23.74 -14.57 -6.69
CA PRO A 16 24.22 -13.22 -6.96
C PRO A 16 25.73 -13.13 -6.73
N GLN A 17 26.44 -12.48 -7.64
CA GLN A 17 27.86 -12.17 -7.51
C GLN A 17 28.05 -10.67 -7.37
N GLN A 18 28.72 -10.22 -6.31
CA GLN A 18 29.06 -8.81 -6.17
C GLN A 18 30.09 -8.42 -7.24
N VAL A 19 29.80 -7.37 -8.00
CA VAL A 19 30.65 -6.92 -9.12
C VAL A 19 31.22 -5.52 -8.92
N ASP A 20 30.55 -4.67 -8.14
CA ASP A 20 31.04 -3.32 -7.84
C ASP A 20 30.41 -2.76 -6.56
N THR A 21 30.69 -1.50 -6.21
CA THR A 21 30.09 -0.77 -5.09
C THR A 21 29.93 0.71 -5.45
N VAL A 22 28.73 1.28 -5.24
CA VAL A 22 28.49 2.72 -5.37
C VAL A 22 28.35 3.31 -3.96
N GLY A 23 29.37 4.07 -3.54
CA GLY A 23 29.46 4.57 -2.17
C GLY A 23 29.61 3.42 -1.17
N SER A 24 28.61 3.22 -0.31
CA SER A 24 28.55 2.11 0.65
C SER A 24 27.62 0.96 0.23
N VAL A 25 27.03 1.01 -0.98
CA VAL A 25 26.04 0.04 -1.44
C VAL A 25 26.68 -0.93 -2.46
N PRO A 26 26.73 -2.25 -2.18
CA PRO A 26 27.27 -3.24 -3.11
C PRO A 26 26.32 -3.46 -4.31
N ILE A 27 26.91 -3.56 -5.51
CA ILE A 27 26.21 -3.93 -6.75
C ILE A 27 26.42 -5.42 -7.00
N PHE A 28 25.31 -6.13 -7.27
CA PHE A 28 25.29 -7.55 -7.57
C PHE A 28 24.86 -7.79 -9.02
N ALA A 29 25.59 -8.67 -9.71
CA ALA A 29 25.18 -9.25 -10.98
C ALA A 29 24.56 -10.64 -10.74
N PHE A 30 23.50 -10.94 -11.49
CA PHE A 30 22.85 -12.26 -11.47
C PHE A 30 23.17 -12.94 -12.81
N PRO A 31 24.03 -13.98 -12.84
CA PRO A 31 24.41 -14.64 -14.08
C PRO A 31 23.18 -15.27 -14.75
N GLY A 32 22.97 -14.96 -16.04
CA GLY A 32 21.83 -15.44 -16.82
C GLY A 32 20.59 -14.53 -16.82
N VAL A 33 20.64 -13.38 -16.13
CA VAL A 33 19.62 -12.34 -16.20
C VAL A 33 20.21 -11.11 -16.87
N ASP A 34 19.74 -10.78 -18.08
CA ASP A 34 20.14 -9.57 -18.79
C ASP A 34 19.49 -8.37 -18.09
N MET A 35 20.26 -7.70 -17.23
CA MET A 35 19.76 -6.62 -16.40
C MET A 35 19.89 -5.30 -17.18
N PRO A 36 18.83 -4.48 -17.27
CA PRO A 36 18.93 -3.17 -17.92
C PRO A 36 19.95 -2.30 -17.17
N THR A 37 20.87 -1.69 -17.91
CA THR A 37 21.85 -0.73 -17.38
C THR A 37 21.14 0.55 -16.95
N ILE A 38 21.78 1.39 -16.13
CA ILE A 38 21.25 2.74 -15.80
C ILE A 38 20.93 3.55 -17.07
N GLU A 39 21.68 3.30 -18.15
CA GLU A 39 21.48 3.88 -19.48
C GLU A 39 20.22 3.37 -20.19
N ASP A 40 19.78 2.15 -19.86
CA ASP A 40 18.59 1.49 -20.42
C ASP A 40 17.31 1.82 -19.62
N LEU A 41 17.46 2.36 -18.41
CA LEU A 41 16.34 2.92 -17.68
C LEU A 41 15.82 4.13 -18.45
N PRO A 42 14.50 4.30 -18.64
CA PRO A 42 13.95 5.52 -19.19
C PRO A 42 14.22 6.66 -18.21
N GLY A 43 15.38 7.28 -18.36
CA GLY A 43 15.79 8.52 -17.74
C GLY A 43 14.92 9.62 -18.29
N LYS A 44 13.68 9.73 -17.78
CA LYS A 44 12.97 10.99 -17.82
C LYS A 44 13.84 11.98 -17.05
N LYS A 45 14.53 12.80 -17.83
CA LYS A 45 15.16 14.04 -17.41
C LYS A 45 14.09 14.85 -16.66
N THR A 46 14.08 14.72 -15.34
CA THR A 46 13.36 15.67 -14.48
C THR A 46 14.13 16.97 -14.59
N GLN A 47 13.81 17.74 -15.62
CA GLN A 47 14.12 19.15 -15.64
C GLN A 47 13.46 19.76 -14.41
N GLU A 48 14.27 20.47 -13.65
CA GLU A 48 13.89 21.38 -12.59
C GLU A 48 12.89 22.41 -13.16
N LEU A 49 11.61 22.05 -13.20
CA LEU A 49 10.57 23.04 -13.01
C LEU A 49 10.31 23.06 -11.51
N GLU A 50 10.55 24.23 -10.93
CA GLU A 50 9.97 24.70 -9.68
C GLU A 50 8.44 24.66 -9.76
N ALA A 51 7.87 23.46 -9.81
CA ALA A 51 6.51 23.24 -9.36
C ALA A 51 6.59 23.23 -7.85
N GLU A 52 5.98 24.24 -7.22
CA GLU A 52 5.75 24.32 -5.78
C GLU A 52 5.60 22.92 -5.20
N LYS A 53 6.61 22.48 -4.44
CA LYS A 53 6.60 21.19 -3.77
C LYS A 53 5.34 21.22 -2.89
N PRO A 54 4.29 20.42 -3.17
CA PRO A 54 3.08 20.48 -2.37
C PRO A 54 3.52 20.20 -0.94
N VAL A 55 3.21 21.15 -0.06
CA VAL A 55 3.50 21.06 1.37
C VAL A 55 2.99 19.70 1.82
N ILE A 56 3.91 18.77 2.08
CA ILE A 56 3.60 17.50 2.73
C ILE A 56 3.24 17.90 4.15
N LEU A 57 1.99 18.33 4.34
CA LEU A 57 1.37 18.41 5.66
C LEU A 57 1.58 17.02 6.25
N GLU A 58 2.32 16.96 7.35
CA GLU A 58 2.70 15.72 8.01
C GLU A 58 1.50 14.75 8.02
N ASP A 59 1.62 13.62 7.30
CA ASP A 59 0.50 12.71 6.98
C ASP A 59 -0.31 12.28 8.21
N ALA A 60 0.34 12.28 9.38
CA ALA A 60 -0.29 12.00 10.68
C ALA A 60 -1.46 12.95 10.99
N ASN A 61 -1.33 14.25 10.68
CA ASN A 61 -2.34 15.25 11.01
C ASN A 61 -3.58 15.11 10.11
N VAL A 62 -3.38 14.76 8.83
CA VAL A 62 -4.49 14.57 7.86
C VAL A 62 -5.40 13.41 8.28
N LEU A 63 -4.82 12.30 8.70
CA LEU A 63 -5.58 11.14 9.14
C LEU A 63 -6.36 11.41 10.43
N GLU A 64 -5.73 12.03 11.43
CA GLU A 64 -6.35 12.34 12.72
C GLU A 64 -7.55 13.29 12.55
N LEU A 65 -7.39 14.33 11.73
CA LEU A 65 -8.47 15.26 11.41
C LEU A 65 -9.65 14.56 10.72
N ALA A 66 -9.38 13.68 9.76
CA ALA A 66 -10.42 12.93 9.07
C ALA A 66 -11.15 11.92 9.99
N GLN A 67 -10.44 11.31 10.94
CA GLN A 67 -11.04 10.45 11.98
C GLN A 67 -11.94 11.26 12.91
N LYS A 68 -11.46 12.40 13.42
CA LYS A 68 -12.26 13.29 14.27
C LYS A 68 -13.50 13.80 13.55
N TYR A 69 -13.37 14.13 12.27
CA TYR A 69 -14.45 14.53 11.38
C TYR A 69 -15.53 13.44 11.27
N TYR A 70 -15.10 12.17 11.12
CA TYR A 70 -15.98 11.02 11.07
C TYR A 70 -16.73 10.80 12.38
N GLU A 71 -16.03 10.76 13.51
CA GLU A 71 -16.63 10.47 14.81
C GLU A 71 -17.65 11.55 15.23
N THR A 72 -17.33 12.83 15.00
CA THR A 72 -18.24 13.95 15.32
C THR A 72 -19.57 13.87 14.55
N ARG A 73 -19.56 13.27 13.36
CA ARG A 73 -20.74 13.18 12.45
C ARG A 73 -21.28 11.78 12.28
N LYS A 74 -20.84 10.83 13.10
CA LYS A 74 -21.12 9.39 12.92
C LYS A 74 -22.59 9.08 12.74
N GLU A 75 -23.48 9.69 13.52
CA GLU A 75 -24.93 9.47 13.42
C GLU A 75 -25.50 9.88 12.06
N SER A 76 -25.03 11.00 11.51
CA SER A 76 -25.44 11.48 10.19
C SER A 76 -24.93 10.57 9.07
N PHE A 77 -23.70 10.07 9.19
CA PHE A 77 -23.14 9.11 8.24
C PHE A 77 -23.84 7.76 8.32
N LEU A 78 -24.23 7.31 9.51
CA LEU A 78 -24.97 6.08 9.69
C LEU A 78 -26.30 6.11 8.92
N LYS A 79 -27.03 7.23 8.98
CA LYS A 79 -28.29 7.40 8.26
C LYS A 79 -28.11 7.41 6.74
N LYS A 80 -27.02 8.01 6.23
CA LYS A 80 -26.82 8.24 4.79
C LYS A 80 -26.03 7.12 4.09
N TYR A 81 -25.05 6.54 4.78
CA TYR A 81 -24.05 5.63 4.23
C TYR A 81 -23.94 4.30 5.00
N GLY A 82 -24.88 4.00 5.91
CA GLY A 82 -24.87 2.75 6.65
C GLY A 82 -24.68 1.52 5.76
N GLY A 83 -23.74 0.65 6.14
CA GLY A 83 -23.39 -0.56 5.38
C GLY A 83 -22.52 -0.31 4.14
N LYS A 84 -21.88 0.86 4.03
CA LYS A 84 -20.95 1.21 2.97
C LYS A 84 -19.63 1.73 3.55
N TYR A 85 -18.57 1.60 2.78
CA TYR A 85 -17.36 2.38 2.95
C TYR A 85 -17.58 3.79 2.42
N ILE A 86 -16.99 4.77 3.12
CA ILE A 86 -16.92 6.15 2.67
C ILE A 86 -15.46 6.56 2.58
N ALA A 87 -15.11 7.44 1.65
CA ALA A 87 -13.79 8.04 1.57
C ALA A 87 -13.87 9.48 2.03
N ILE A 88 -13.06 9.84 3.03
CA ILE A 88 -12.99 11.17 3.61
C ILE A 88 -11.64 11.78 3.28
N PHE A 89 -11.68 12.95 2.67
CA PHE A 89 -10.51 13.74 2.29
C PHE A 89 -10.80 15.20 2.57
N ASN A 90 -9.87 15.91 3.21
CA ASN A 90 -10.03 17.33 3.60
C ASN A 90 -11.38 17.63 4.28
N ASN A 91 -11.79 16.77 5.22
CA ASN A 91 -13.07 16.92 5.94
C ASN A 91 -14.30 16.91 5.01
N GLU A 92 -14.24 16.19 3.89
CA GLU A 92 -15.37 16.00 2.99
C GLU A 92 -15.47 14.52 2.56
N VAL A 93 -16.71 14.03 2.36
CA VAL A 93 -16.94 12.69 1.81
C VAL A 93 -16.83 12.75 0.29
N VAL A 94 -15.70 12.28 -0.25
CA VAL A 94 -15.41 12.29 -1.70
C VAL A 94 -15.94 11.07 -2.44
N GLY A 95 -16.41 10.05 -1.72
CA GLY A 95 -17.04 8.88 -2.33
C GLY A 95 -17.61 7.90 -1.33
N SER A 96 -18.45 6.99 -1.82
CA SER A 96 -18.93 5.82 -1.06
C SER A 96 -19.10 4.61 -1.96
N ASP A 97 -18.95 3.41 -1.39
CA ASP A 97 -19.21 2.13 -2.05
C ASP A 97 -19.43 1.01 -1.02
N LYS A 98 -20.06 -0.09 -1.41
CA LYS A 98 -20.13 -1.29 -0.56
C LYS A 98 -18.81 -2.06 -0.56
N ASP A 99 -18.05 -1.96 -1.64
CA ASP A 99 -16.78 -2.66 -1.82
C ASP A 99 -15.62 -1.69 -1.59
N PHE A 100 -14.76 -2.02 -0.63
CA PHE A 100 -13.61 -1.18 -0.27
C PHE A 100 -12.64 -1.00 -1.46
N SER A 101 -12.32 -2.09 -2.16
CA SER A 101 -11.34 -2.09 -3.24
C SER A 101 -11.83 -1.25 -4.42
N LYS A 102 -13.11 -1.33 -4.76
CA LYS A 102 -13.71 -0.50 -5.83
C LYS A 102 -13.71 0.97 -5.45
N LEU A 103 -14.04 1.30 -4.20
CA LEU A 103 -13.97 2.68 -3.71
C LEU A 103 -12.54 3.22 -3.80
N ALA A 104 -11.58 2.51 -3.23
CA ALA A 104 -10.18 2.90 -3.21
C ALA A 104 -9.64 3.10 -4.63
N GLN A 105 -9.90 2.16 -5.54
CA GLN A 105 -9.47 2.27 -6.93
C GLN A 105 -10.02 3.52 -7.61
N ARG A 106 -11.32 3.83 -7.43
CA ARG A 106 -11.94 5.03 -8.02
C ARG A 106 -11.36 6.32 -7.44
N ILE A 107 -11.13 6.35 -6.14
CA ILE A 107 -10.59 7.52 -5.45
C ILE A 107 -9.13 7.75 -5.83
N TYR A 108 -8.28 6.73 -5.78
CA TYR A 108 -6.87 6.85 -6.16
C TYR A 108 -6.69 7.18 -7.65
N LYS A 109 -7.57 6.68 -8.52
CA LYS A 109 -7.58 7.09 -9.94
C LYS A 109 -7.89 8.58 -10.11
N LYS A 110 -8.72 9.17 -9.24
CA LYS A 110 -9.17 10.57 -9.35
C LYS A 110 -8.24 11.55 -8.64
N TYR A 111 -7.74 11.20 -7.47
CA TYR A 111 -6.99 12.10 -6.57
C TYR A 111 -5.51 11.74 -6.45
N GLY A 112 -5.07 10.65 -7.08
CA GLY A 112 -3.73 10.11 -6.87
C GLY A 112 -3.60 9.37 -5.55
N TYR A 113 -2.44 8.78 -5.31
CA TYR A 113 -2.15 8.07 -4.06
C TYR A 113 -1.84 9.06 -2.94
N GLN A 114 -2.79 9.27 -2.04
CA GLN A 114 -2.68 10.19 -0.91
C GLN A 114 -3.27 9.56 0.36
N THR A 115 -2.83 10.05 1.52
CA THR A 115 -3.36 9.65 2.82
C THR A 115 -4.82 10.07 2.95
N MET A 116 -5.73 9.11 3.07
CA MET A 116 -7.17 9.33 3.21
C MET A 116 -7.77 8.38 4.24
N TYR A 117 -8.86 8.80 4.88
CA TYR A 117 -9.58 7.95 5.82
C TYR A 117 -10.77 7.29 5.13
N MET A 118 -10.80 5.94 5.10
CA MET A 118 -11.85 5.18 4.41
C MET A 118 -12.60 4.19 5.32
N PRO A 119 -13.37 4.66 6.32
CA PRO A 119 -14.04 3.79 7.27
C PRO A 119 -15.24 3.07 6.66
N PHE A 120 -15.55 1.89 7.21
CA PHE A 120 -16.86 1.25 7.03
C PHE A 120 -17.87 1.87 8.00
N VAL A 121 -19.03 2.26 7.48
CA VAL A 121 -20.06 2.93 8.28
C VAL A 121 -20.99 1.90 8.91
N GLU A 122 -20.74 1.59 10.17
CA GLU A 122 -21.53 0.66 10.98
C GLU A 122 -22.01 1.29 12.29
N ALA A 123 -23.16 0.82 12.79
CA ALA A 123 -23.78 1.34 14.01
C ALA A 123 -22.97 0.98 15.26
N LYS A 124 -22.38 -0.22 15.28
CA LYS A 124 -21.58 -0.73 16.40
C LYS A 124 -20.16 -0.97 15.91
N ARG A 125 -19.17 -0.46 16.63
CA ARG A 125 -17.75 -0.72 16.35
C ARG A 125 -17.46 -2.20 16.60
N LYS A 126 -17.04 -2.93 15.57
CA LYS A 126 -16.60 -4.31 15.72
C LYS A 126 -15.20 -4.36 16.34
N VAL A 127 -15.11 -4.71 17.62
CA VAL A 127 -13.83 -4.96 18.30
C VAL A 127 -13.57 -6.47 18.28
N VAL A 128 -12.47 -6.89 17.65
CA VAL A 128 -12.03 -8.29 17.61
C VAL A 128 -10.74 -8.47 18.39
N LYS A 129 -10.61 -9.59 19.10
CA LYS A 129 -9.36 -9.99 19.74
C LYS A 129 -8.58 -10.87 18.75
N ILE A 130 -7.43 -10.40 18.29
CA ILE A 130 -6.52 -11.18 17.44
C ILE A 130 -5.57 -11.94 18.37
N PRO A 131 -5.54 -13.29 18.32
CA PRO A 131 -4.63 -14.06 19.17
C PRO A 131 -3.18 -13.88 18.70
N SER A 132 -2.23 -13.95 19.64
CA SER A 132 -0.81 -13.94 19.32
C SER A 132 -0.43 -15.20 18.53
N PRO A 133 0.35 -15.09 17.43
CA PRO A 133 0.90 -16.25 16.74
C PRO A 133 1.72 -17.13 17.69
N ARG A 134 1.48 -18.44 17.66
CA ARG A 134 2.29 -19.41 18.40
C ARG A 134 3.25 -20.10 17.45
N ILE A 135 4.55 -19.92 17.66
CA ILE A 135 5.58 -20.64 16.91
C ILE A 135 5.73 -22.02 17.56
N LYS A 136 5.55 -23.11 16.78
CA LYS A 136 5.94 -24.45 17.22
C LYS A 136 7.41 -24.65 16.87
N ILE A 137 8.26 -24.77 17.88
CA ILE A 137 9.65 -25.22 17.70
C ILE A 137 9.60 -26.75 17.78
N LEU A 138 10.03 -27.41 16.72
CA LEU A 138 10.08 -28.87 16.54
C LEU A 138 11.54 -29.33 16.60
#